data_AF-A0A2K9N982-F1
#
_entry.id   AF-A0A2K9N982-F1
#
_cell.length_a   1.000
_cell.length_b   1.000
_cell.length_c   1.000
_cell.angle_alpha   90.00
_cell.angle_beta   90.00
_cell.angle_gamma   90.00
#
_symmetry.space_group_name_H-M   'P 1'
#
loop_
_entity.id
_entity.type
_entity.pdbx_description
1 polymer ?
#
loop_
_entity_poly.entity_id
_entity_poly.type
_entity_poly.pdbx_seq_one_letter_code
_entity_poly.pdbx_strand_id
1 'polypeptide(L)'
;MSLRVLNWILTAAIWLLAFGIVLILGVSLYGGLADKPWFMMFPVILGSAGSTDLLGEGQAVVGHLLADRATLNVAVDQMSTKFLFGVSAALVVGLWLYAAITLRRLVGDIAGGDPFAETAAPRLRWLGWLLISVNAVTVVTSCMLPLILSGLTLADGRTLLPTPLPMGLPATPYAQVTVDINGWLALCGLVLLALAEAFNIGRNLKAEGEGII
;
A
#
# COMPACT_ATOMS: atom_id res chain seq x y z
N MET A 1 21.59 18.67 5.20
CA MET A 1 20.69 18.80 4.03
C MET A 1 19.86 20.07 4.24
N SER A 2 19.84 21.03 3.31
CA SER A 2 19.12 22.29 3.53
C SER A 2 17.60 22.11 3.34
N LEU A 3 16.79 22.85 4.10
CA LEU A 3 15.32 22.85 3.99
C LEU A 3 14.84 23.13 2.55
N ARG A 4 15.64 23.89 1.79
CA ARG A 4 15.41 24.17 0.36
C ARG A 4 15.50 22.91 -0.52
N VAL A 5 16.48 22.04 -0.26
CA VAL A 5 16.63 20.77 -0.99
C VAL A 5 15.49 19.82 -0.64
N LEU A 6 15.08 19.76 0.63
CA LEU A 6 13.95 18.93 1.07
C LEU A 6 12.63 19.37 0.40
N ASN A 7 12.36 20.67 0.32
CA ASN A 7 11.17 21.20 -0.36
C ASN A 7 11.17 20.87 -1.87
N TRP A 8 12.35 20.92 -2.52
CA TRP A 8 12.51 20.52 -3.93
C TRP A 8 12.19 19.04 -4.14
N ILE A 9 12.73 18.16 -3.30
CA ILE A 9 12.47 16.72 -3.36
C ILE A 9 10.98 16.44 -3.13
N LEU A 10 10.35 17.07 -2.15
CA LEU A 10 8.92 16.90 -1.90
C LEU A 10 8.07 17.40 -3.08
N THR A 11 8.47 18.48 -3.73
CA THR A 11 7.79 18.98 -4.93
C THR A 11 7.89 17.99 -6.08
N ALA A 12 9.08 17.46 -6.35
CA ALA A 12 9.30 16.44 -7.37
C ALA A 12 8.51 15.16 -7.07
N ALA A 13 8.51 14.72 -5.81
CA ALA A 13 7.75 13.55 -5.36
C ALA A 13 6.22 13.74 -5.56
N ILE A 14 5.68 14.91 -5.22
CA ILE A 14 4.26 15.24 -5.45
C ILE A 14 3.91 15.16 -6.93
N TRP A 15 4.73 15.73 -7.81
CA TRP A 15 4.51 15.65 -9.26
C TRP A 15 4.58 14.22 -9.78
N LEU A 16 5.56 13.45 -9.32
CA LEU A 16 5.74 12.06 -9.72
C LEU A 16 4.56 11.19 -9.26
N LEU A 17 4.07 11.39 -8.04
CA LEU A 17 2.90 10.69 -7.51
C LEU A 17 1.63 11.08 -8.26
N ALA A 18 1.41 12.36 -8.52
CA ALA A 18 0.26 12.83 -9.29
C ALA A 18 0.27 12.27 -10.73
N PHE A 19 1.42 12.31 -11.39
CA PHE A 19 1.60 11.69 -12.70
C PHE A 19 1.38 10.18 -12.66
N GLY A 20 1.88 9.51 -11.61
CA GLY A 20 1.66 8.08 -11.37
C GLY A 20 0.18 7.72 -11.26
N ILE A 21 -0.64 8.52 -10.57
CA ILE A 21 -2.09 8.32 -10.49
C ILE A 21 -2.72 8.38 -11.89
N VAL A 22 -2.36 9.38 -12.69
CA VAL A 22 -2.88 9.54 -14.06
C VAL A 22 -2.48 8.36 -14.94
N LEU A 23 -1.23 7.90 -14.84
CA LEU A 23 -0.76 6.71 -15.57
C LEU A 23 -1.48 5.45 -15.13
N ILE A 24 -1.63 5.20 -13.84
CA ILE A 24 -2.34 4.02 -13.32
C ILE A 24 -3.76 3.99 -13.86
N LEU A 25 -4.51 5.10 -13.73
CA LEU A 25 -5.88 5.19 -14.22
C LEU A 25 -5.95 5.05 -15.74
N GLY A 26 -5.04 5.70 -16.47
CA GLY A 26 -4.97 5.62 -17.93
C GLY A 26 -4.69 4.20 -18.43
N VAL A 27 -3.72 3.52 -17.83
CA VAL A 27 -3.38 2.11 -18.14
C VAL A 27 -4.53 1.19 -17.73
N SER A 28 -5.20 1.44 -16.61
CA SER A 28 -6.36 0.67 -16.16
C SER A 28 -7.52 0.75 -17.15
N LEU A 29 -7.82 1.95 -17.62
CA LEU A 29 -8.85 2.19 -18.63
C LEU A 29 -8.46 1.60 -19.98
N TYR A 30 -7.23 1.83 -20.44
CA TYR A 30 -6.75 1.32 -21.73
C TYR A 30 -6.63 -0.21 -21.76
N GLY A 31 -6.07 -0.80 -20.71
CA GLY A 31 -5.93 -2.24 -20.55
C GLY A 31 -7.28 -2.96 -20.46
N GLY A 32 -8.30 -2.31 -19.88
CA GLY A 32 -9.68 -2.78 -19.90
C GLY A 32 -10.31 -2.74 -21.29
N LEU A 33 -9.92 -1.79 -22.16
CA LEU A 33 -10.45 -1.66 -23.53
C LEU A 33 -9.74 -2.55 -24.56
N ALA A 34 -8.50 -2.96 -24.29
CA ALA A 34 -7.66 -3.68 -25.25
C ALA A 34 -7.80 -5.20 -25.19
N ASP A 35 -8.70 -5.75 -24.35
CA ASP A 35 -8.89 -7.20 -24.10
C ASP A 35 -7.58 -7.97 -23.84
N LYS A 36 -6.58 -7.29 -23.28
CA LYS A 36 -5.30 -7.91 -22.93
C LYS A 36 -5.32 -8.36 -21.47
N PRO A 37 -4.85 -9.58 -21.16
CA PRO A 37 -4.75 -10.04 -19.78
C PRO A 37 -3.74 -9.21 -19.00
N TRP A 38 -4.06 -8.96 -17.73
CA TRP A 38 -3.17 -8.30 -16.77
C TRP A 38 -2.47 -9.34 -15.91
N PHE A 39 -1.14 -9.29 -15.88
CA PHE A 39 -0.37 -10.14 -14.99
C PHE A 39 -0.27 -9.49 -13.61
N MET A 40 -0.88 -10.14 -12.62
CA MET A 40 -0.77 -9.76 -11.22
C MET A 40 0.14 -10.74 -10.49
N MET A 41 1.01 -10.20 -9.64
CA MET A 41 1.92 -10.99 -8.83
C MET A 41 1.49 -10.89 -7.37
N PHE A 42 1.29 -12.04 -6.72
CA PHE A 42 0.95 -12.11 -5.31
C PHE A 42 2.02 -12.90 -4.54
N PRO A 43 2.45 -12.45 -3.35
CA PRO A 43 3.39 -13.20 -2.53
C PRO A 43 2.71 -14.43 -1.93
N VAL A 44 3.43 -15.55 -1.86
CA VAL A 44 2.90 -16.84 -1.42
C VAL A 44 3.83 -17.52 -0.42
N ILE A 45 3.24 -18.07 0.64
CA ILE A 45 3.90 -19.07 1.49
C ILE A 45 3.61 -20.45 0.94
N LEU A 46 4.68 -21.21 0.72
CA LEU A 46 4.62 -22.55 0.15
C LEU A 46 4.82 -23.58 1.25
N GLY A 47 4.03 -24.66 1.20
CA GLY A 47 4.49 -25.94 1.74
C GLY A 47 5.71 -26.47 0.97
N SER A 48 6.32 -27.58 1.41
CA SER A 48 7.46 -28.21 0.73
C SER A 48 7.10 -28.65 -0.70
N ALA A 49 7.38 -27.83 -1.72
CA ALA A 49 7.12 -28.13 -3.13
C ALA A 49 7.77 -27.11 -4.08
N GLY A 50 7.92 -27.50 -5.36
CA GLY A 50 8.47 -26.69 -6.46
C GLY A 50 7.44 -25.80 -7.18
N SER A 51 7.88 -25.14 -8.25
CA SER A 51 7.02 -24.30 -9.11
C SER A 51 5.95 -25.13 -9.84
N THR A 52 4.78 -24.56 -10.11
CA THR A 52 3.69 -25.25 -10.83
C THR A 52 2.80 -24.26 -11.57
N ASP A 53 1.98 -24.77 -12.48
CA ASP A 53 1.03 -23.96 -13.25
C ASP A 53 -0.29 -23.79 -12.50
N LEU A 54 -0.93 -22.65 -12.74
CA LEU A 54 -2.29 -22.36 -12.28
C LEU A 54 -3.28 -22.65 -13.41
N LEU A 55 -4.26 -23.48 -13.10
CA LEU A 55 -5.29 -23.90 -14.02
C LEU A 55 -6.61 -23.20 -13.66
N GLY A 56 -7.22 -22.55 -14.65
CA GLY A 56 -8.55 -21.97 -14.55
C GLY A 56 -9.65 -22.93 -14.99
N GLU A 57 -10.84 -22.38 -15.22
CA GLU A 57 -11.97 -23.15 -15.76
C GLU A 57 -11.58 -23.80 -17.10
N GLY A 58 -11.85 -25.11 -17.23
CA GLY A 58 -11.48 -25.88 -18.43
C GLY A 58 -10.01 -26.29 -18.52
N GLN A 59 -9.24 -26.24 -17.43
CA GLN A 59 -7.81 -26.66 -17.39
C GLN A 59 -6.87 -25.81 -18.27
N ALA A 60 -7.30 -24.62 -18.68
CA ALA A 60 -6.41 -23.67 -19.35
C ALA A 60 -5.41 -23.08 -18.34
N VAL A 61 -4.16 -22.85 -18.77
CA VAL A 61 -3.13 -22.21 -17.94
C VAL A 61 -3.44 -20.72 -17.84
N VAL A 62 -3.76 -20.27 -16.63
CA VAL A 62 -4.10 -18.87 -16.31
C VAL A 62 -2.96 -18.20 -15.54
N GLY A 63 -1.90 -18.93 -15.18
CA GLY A 63 -0.78 -18.35 -14.44
C GLY A 63 0.27 -19.37 -14.01
N HIS A 64 1.24 -18.89 -13.24
CA HIS A 64 2.36 -19.68 -12.75
C HIS A 64 2.66 -19.36 -11.29
N LEU A 65 2.83 -20.40 -10.48
CA LEU A 65 3.40 -20.33 -9.15
C LEU A 65 4.91 -20.54 -9.26
N LEU A 66 5.68 -19.51 -8.91
CA LEU A 66 7.13 -19.49 -8.95
C LEU A 66 7.68 -19.72 -7.54
N ALA A 67 8.15 -20.94 -7.27
CA ALA A 67 8.60 -21.34 -5.94
C ALA A 67 9.94 -20.71 -5.53
N ASP A 68 10.82 -20.44 -6.50
CA ASP A 68 12.10 -19.74 -6.31
C ASP A 68 11.91 -18.30 -5.81
N ARG A 69 10.79 -17.67 -6.20
CA ARG A 69 10.47 -16.28 -5.87
C ARG A 69 9.35 -16.12 -4.86
N ALA A 70 8.77 -17.23 -4.39
CA ALA A 70 7.61 -17.23 -3.50
C ALA A 70 6.46 -16.35 -4.05
N THR A 71 6.19 -16.42 -5.36
CA THR A 71 5.23 -15.54 -6.05
C THR A 71 4.24 -16.32 -6.91
N LEU A 72 3.02 -15.83 -6.97
CA LEU A 72 1.93 -16.32 -7.80
C LEU A 72 1.62 -15.29 -8.88
N ASN A 73 1.86 -15.66 -10.13
CA ASN A 73 1.54 -14.83 -11.28
C ASN A 73 0.22 -15.29 -11.86
N VAL A 74 -0.77 -14.41 -11.89
CA VAL A 74 -2.11 -14.71 -12.43
C VAL A 74 -2.43 -13.75 -13.56
N ALA A 75 -2.87 -14.28 -14.69
CA ALA A 75 -3.44 -13.53 -15.79
C ALA A 75 -4.91 -13.24 -15.49
N VAL A 76 -5.20 -11.98 -15.18
CA VAL A 76 -6.57 -11.51 -14.92
C VAL A 76 -7.13 -10.93 -16.22
N ASP A 77 -8.23 -11.50 -16.70
CA ASP A 77 -8.87 -11.02 -17.92
C ASP A 77 -10.16 -10.22 -17.70
N GLN A 78 -10.80 -10.38 -16.54
CA GLN A 78 -12.05 -9.71 -16.22
C GLN A 78 -11.86 -8.18 -16.08
N MET A 79 -12.64 -7.41 -16.86
CA MET A 79 -12.59 -5.94 -16.86
C MET A 79 -12.91 -5.33 -15.48
N SER A 80 -13.90 -5.88 -14.77
CA SER A 80 -14.29 -5.45 -13.42
C SER A 80 -13.12 -5.52 -12.44
N THR A 81 -12.36 -6.62 -12.49
CA THR A 81 -11.19 -6.84 -11.65
C THR A 81 -10.05 -5.90 -12.03
N LYS A 82 -9.76 -5.74 -13.32
CA LYS A 82 -8.75 -4.76 -13.81
C LYS A 82 -9.07 -3.34 -13.34
N PHE A 83 -10.33 -2.91 -13.46
CA PHE A 83 -10.78 -1.59 -13.02
C PHE A 83 -10.70 -1.41 -11.50
N LEU A 84 -11.19 -2.38 -10.72
CA LEU A 84 -11.15 -2.34 -9.25
C LEU A 84 -9.71 -2.22 -8.74
N PHE A 85 -8.78 -2.99 -9.31
CA PHE A 85 -7.36 -2.87 -8.97
C PHE A 85 -6.78 -1.53 -9.36
N GLY A 86 -7.08 -1.03 -10.56
CA GLY A 86 -6.67 0.29 -11.01
C GLY A 86 -7.09 1.41 -10.05
N VAL A 87 -8.36 1.39 -9.63
CA VAL A 87 -8.91 2.34 -8.65
C VAL A 87 -8.22 2.16 -7.29
N SER A 88 -8.04 0.92 -6.82
CA SER A 88 -7.37 0.66 -5.54
C SER A 88 -5.92 1.16 -5.52
N ALA A 89 -5.16 0.93 -6.59
CA ALA A 89 -3.79 1.40 -6.73
C ALA A 89 -3.74 2.93 -6.80
N ALA A 90 -4.65 3.55 -7.56
CA ALA A 90 -4.77 5.00 -7.62
C ALA A 90 -5.11 5.62 -6.25
N LEU A 91 -5.98 4.98 -5.46
CA LEU A 91 -6.30 5.40 -4.09
C LEU A 91 -5.09 5.30 -3.17
N VAL A 92 -4.32 4.20 -3.23
CA VAL A 92 -3.09 4.04 -2.44
C VAL A 92 -2.07 5.13 -2.81
N VAL A 93 -1.82 5.36 -4.09
CA VAL A 93 -0.92 6.43 -4.54
C VAL A 93 -1.48 7.81 -4.16
N GLY A 94 -2.80 7.99 -4.17
CA GLY A 94 -3.48 9.20 -3.69
C GLY A 94 -3.26 9.47 -2.20
N LEU A 95 -3.27 8.44 -1.36
CA LEU A 95 -2.92 8.56 0.06
C LEU A 95 -1.46 9.01 0.24
N TRP A 96 -0.53 8.44 -0.55
CA TRP A 96 0.87 8.88 -0.56
C TRP A 96 1.04 10.32 -1.03
N LEU A 97 0.28 10.73 -2.06
CA LEU A 97 0.27 12.11 -2.54
C LEU A 97 -0.21 13.08 -1.45
N TYR A 98 -1.30 12.74 -0.76
CA TYR A 98 -1.80 13.52 0.36
C TYR A 98 -0.78 13.63 1.50
N ALA A 99 -0.09 12.53 1.83
CA ALA A 99 0.98 12.51 2.82
C ALA A 99 2.14 13.44 2.41
N ALA A 100 2.59 13.36 1.15
CA ALA A 100 3.66 14.21 0.62
C ALA A 100 3.29 15.71 0.64
N ILE A 101 2.06 16.06 0.28
CA ILE A 101 1.55 17.43 0.35
C ILE A 101 1.55 17.94 1.80
N THR A 102 1.05 17.13 2.74
CA THR A 102 0.98 17.50 4.15
C THR A 102 2.37 17.68 4.74
N LEU A 103 3.31 16.79 4.42
CA LEU A 103 4.70 16.89 4.84
C LEU A 103 5.38 18.15 4.27
N ARG A 104 5.11 18.50 3.00
CA ARG A 104 5.64 19.72 2.40
C ARG A 104 5.14 20.98 3.11
N ARG A 105 3.87 21.02 3.51
CA ARG A 105 3.32 22.14 4.29
C ARG A 105 4.00 22.26 5.65
N LEU A 106 4.23 21.14 6.34
CA LEU A 106 4.95 21.12 7.62
C LEU A 106 6.39 21.64 7.49
N VAL A 107 7.11 21.21 6.45
CA VAL A 107 8.47 21.71 6.16
C VAL A 107 8.45 23.22 5.86
N GLY A 108 7.39 23.69 5.19
CA GLY A 108 7.16 25.12 4.95
C GLY A 108 7.03 25.93 6.24
N ASP A 109 6.21 25.48 7.19
CA ASP A 109 6.02 26.16 8.48
C ASP A 109 7.33 26.23 9.29
N ILE A 110 8.07 25.11 9.34
CA ILE A 110 9.37 25.03 10.04
C ILE A 110 10.39 25.98 9.39
N ALA A 111 10.44 26.01 8.05
CA ALA A 111 11.33 26.90 7.31
C ALA A 111 10.93 28.38 7.45
N GLY A 112 9.65 28.67 7.69
CA GLY A 112 9.12 30.01 7.97
C GLY A 112 9.45 30.53 9.37
N GLY A 113 10.06 29.72 10.23
CA GLY A 113 10.47 30.11 11.59
C GLY A 113 9.42 29.82 12.68
N ASP A 114 8.33 29.13 12.36
CA ASP A 114 7.32 28.73 13.35
C ASP A 114 7.19 27.19 13.45
N PRO A 115 8.19 26.51 14.03
CA PRO A 115 8.18 25.05 14.13
C PRO A 115 7.03 24.51 15.00
N PHE A 116 6.50 25.31 15.94
CA PHE A 116 5.39 24.94 16.83
C PHE A 116 4.06 25.57 16.42
N ALA A 117 3.89 25.86 15.13
CA ALA A 117 2.63 26.37 14.60
C ALA A 117 1.44 25.51 15.06
N GLU A 118 0.30 26.14 15.34
CA GLU A 118 -0.93 25.45 15.77
C GLU A 118 -1.37 24.34 14.81
N THR A 119 -0.99 24.45 13.54
CA THR A 119 -1.31 23.46 12.51
C THR A 119 -0.31 22.29 12.43
N ALA A 120 0.86 22.37 13.07
CA ALA A 120 1.91 21.35 12.95
C ALA A 120 1.54 20.04 13.67
N ALA A 121 1.11 20.12 14.93
CA ALA A 121 0.67 18.96 15.72
C ALA A 121 -0.49 18.17 15.06
N PRO A 122 -1.61 18.80 14.63
CA PRO A 122 -2.69 18.06 13.97
C PRO A 122 -2.24 17.45 12.63
N ARG A 123 -1.34 18.11 11.87
CA ARG A 123 -0.80 17.55 10.61
C ARG A 123 0.07 16.31 10.86
N LEU A 124 0.95 16.35 11.86
CA LEU A 124 1.74 15.18 12.27
C LEU A 124 0.85 14.04 12.75
N ARG A 125 -0.21 14.35 13.50
CA ARG A 125 -1.19 13.36 13.97
C ARG A 125 -1.91 12.68 12.80
N TRP A 126 -2.36 13.47 11.83
CA TRP A 126 -2.98 12.96 10.61
C TRP A 126 -2.04 12.10 9.77
N LEU A 127 -0.79 12.52 9.60
CA LEU A 127 0.24 11.71 8.92
C LEU A 127 0.50 10.39 9.64
N GLY A 128 0.60 10.41 10.98
CA GLY A 128 0.78 9.23 11.79
C GLY A 128 -0.36 8.22 11.62
N TRP A 129 -1.62 8.68 11.70
CA TRP A 129 -2.79 7.85 11.43
C TRP A 129 -2.86 7.33 10.01
N LEU A 130 -2.46 8.15 9.02
CA LEU A 130 -2.41 7.74 7.62
C LEU A 130 -1.42 6.59 7.41
N LEU A 131 -0.21 6.67 7.97
CA LEU A 131 0.77 5.59 7.84
C LEU A 131 0.31 4.29 8.50
N ILE A 132 -0.39 4.37 9.63
CA ILE A 132 -0.98 3.20 10.29
C ILE A 132 -2.13 2.64 9.45
N SER A 133 -2.98 3.51 8.90
CA SER A 133 -4.17 3.08 8.14
C SER A 133 -3.83 2.47 6.79
N VAL A 134 -2.66 2.74 6.20
CA VAL A 134 -2.17 2.03 5.01
C VAL A 134 -2.18 0.52 5.22
N ASN A 135 -1.74 0.02 6.38
CA ASN A 135 -1.78 -1.42 6.68
C ASN A 135 -3.21 -1.95 6.77
N ALA A 136 -4.14 -1.16 7.33
CA ALA A 136 -5.55 -1.54 7.36
C ALA A 136 -6.14 -1.61 5.94
N VAL A 137 -5.79 -0.67 5.06
CA VAL A 137 -6.18 -0.70 3.64
C VAL A 137 -5.61 -1.93 2.95
N THR A 138 -4.33 -2.26 3.14
CA THR A 138 -3.72 -3.47 2.55
C THR A 138 -4.46 -4.74 2.97
N VAL A 139 -4.85 -4.85 4.24
CA VAL A 139 -5.64 -5.99 4.74
C VAL A 139 -7.02 -6.02 4.07
N VAL A 140 -7.72 -4.89 3.99
CA VAL A 140 -9.04 -4.80 3.34
C VAL A 140 -8.96 -5.16 1.86
N THR A 141 -7.97 -4.66 1.13
CA THR A 141 -7.75 -5.00 -0.28
C THR A 141 -7.42 -6.49 -0.43
N SER A 142 -6.71 -7.07 0.54
CA SER A 142 -6.42 -8.50 0.54
C SER A 142 -7.64 -9.38 0.81
N CYS A 143 -8.68 -8.86 1.46
CA CYS A 143 -9.97 -9.55 1.54
C CYS A 143 -10.66 -9.69 0.17
N MET A 144 -10.21 -8.98 -0.87
CA MET A 144 -10.68 -9.15 -2.25
C MET A 144 -9.98 -10.31 -2.98
N LEU A 145 -8.85 -10.84 -2.48
CA LEU A 145 -8.14 -11.95 -3.14
C LEU A 145 -9.01 -13.18 -3.42
N PRO A 146 -9.88 -13.63 -2.49
CA PRO A 146 -10.78 -14.75 -2.73
C PRO A 146 -11.70 -14.55 -3.93
N LEU A 147 -12.12 -13.32 -4.23
CA LEU A 147 -12.94 -13.03 -5.41
C LEU A 147 -12.17 -13.19 -6.73
N ILE A 148 -10.84 -13.01 -6.69
CA ILE A 148 -9.97 -13.03 -7.87
C ILE A 148 -9.47 -14.45 -8.14
N LEU A 149 -9.17 -15.19 -7.07
CA LEU A 149 -8.56 -16.51 -7.13
C LEU A 149 -9.60 -17.64 -7.02
N SER A 150 -10.89 -17.32 -6.83
CA SER A 150 -11.95 -18.32 -6.81
C SER A 150 -11.99 -19.09 -8.13
N GLY A 151 -12.00 -20.42 -8.04
CA GLY A 151 -12.04 -21.30 -9.22
C GLY A 151 -10.67 -21.62 -9.83
N LEU A 152 -9.58 -21.06 -9.29
CA LEU A 152 -8.22 -21.45 -9.69
C LEU A 152 -7.74 -22.67 -8.91
N THR A 153 -7.07 -23.57 -9.61
CA THR A 153 -6.48 -24.79 -9.04
C THR A 153 -5.00 -24.91 -9.44
N LEU A 154 -4.19 -25.57 -8.61
CA LEU A 154 -2.78 -25.82 -8.94
C LEU A 154 -2.67 -27.13 -9.71
N ALA A 155 -1.89 -27.14 -10.79
CA ALA A 155 -1.73 -28.30 -11.67
C ALA A 155 -1.14 -29.53 -10.97
N ASP A 156 -0.43 -29.33 -9.85
CA ASP A 156 0.17 -30.39 -9.06
C ASP A 156 -0.76 -30.95 -7.96
N GLY A 157 -2.01 -30.51 -7.91
CA GLY A 157 -3.01 -30.97 -6.95
C GLY A 157 -2.90 -30.33 -5.56
N ARG A 158 -2.01 -29.36 -5.34
CA ARG A 158 -1.96 -28.58 -4.10
C ARG A 158 -3.22 -27.74 -3.91
N THR A 159 -3.58 -27.52 -2.66
CA THR A 159 -4.68 -26.60 -2.33
C THR A 159 -4.17 -25.17 -2.35
N LEU A 160 -4.73 -24.34 -3.25
CA LEU A 160 -4.52 -22.90 -3.23
C LEU A 160 -5.42 -22.29 -2.15
N LEU A 161 -4.82 -21.67 -1.16
CA LEU A 161 -5.54 -20.97 -0.10
C LEU A 161 -5.55 -19.47 -0.43
N PRO A 162 -6.70 -18.92 -0.87
CA PRO A 162 -6.81 -17.49 -1.19
C PRO A 162 -6.97 -16.63 0.08
N THR A 163 -6.89 -17.23 1.27
CA THR A 163 -7.11 -16.54 2.53
C THR A 163 -5.82 -15.89 3.04
N PRO A 164 -5.81 -14.57 3.27
CA PRO A 164 -4.62 -13.85 3.72
C PRO A 164 -4.17 -14.19 5.14
N LEU A 165 -5.05 -14.81 5.95
CA LEU A 165 -4.81 -15.11 7.36
C LEU A 165 -4.39 -16.58 7.53
N PRO A 166 -3.30 -16.89 8.26
CA PRO A 166 -2.79 -18.26 8.46
C PRO A 166 -3.59 -19.03 9.53
N MET A 167 -4.92 -19.05 9.42
CA MET A 167 -5.77 -19.80 10.35
C MET A 167 -6.22 -21.12 9.74
N GLY A 168 -5.91 -22.24 10.41
CA GLY A 168 -6.39 -23.57 10.02
C GLY A 168 -5.71 -24.12 8.76
N LEU A 169 -4.38 -24.08 8.71
CA LEU A 169 -3.62 -24.64 7.58
C LEU A 169 -3.93 -26.14 7.41
N PRO A 170 -4.23 -26.59 6.18
CA PRO A 170 -4.52 -27.99 5.93
C PRO A 170 -3.24 -28.83 6.09
N ALA A 171 -3.43 -30.11 6.42
CA ALA A 171 -2.33 -31.08 6.51
C ALA A 171 -1.74 -31.45 5.14
N THR A 172 -2.39 -31.07 4.04
CA THR A 172 -1.96 -31.28 2.65
C THR A 172 -0.96 -30.21 2.21
N PRO A 173 -0.11 -30.48 1.20
CA PRO A 173 0.74 -29.44 0.64
C PRO A 173 -0.13 -28.31 0.07
N TYR A 174 0.13 -27.09 0.55
CA TYR A 174 -0.65 -25.91 0.24
C TYR A 174 0.22 -24.80 -0.36
N ALA A 175 -0.43 -23.87 -1.05
CA ALA A 175 0.12 -22.58 -1.40
C ALA A 175 -0.82 -21.50 -0.84
N GLN A 176 -0.35 -20.72 0.13
CA GLN A 176 -1.15 -19.68 0.75
C GLN A 176 -0.72 -18.31 0.24
N VAL A 177 -1.68 -17.55 -0.29
CA VAL A 177 -1.40 -16.18 -0.69
C VAL A 177 -1.41 -15.26 0.53
N THR A 178 -0.34 -14.48 0.69
CA THR A 178 -0.12 -13.66 1.89
C THR A 178 -0.31 -12.17 1.65
N VAL A 179 -0.52 -11.43 2.73
CA VAL A 179 -0.51 -9.96 2.72
C VAL A 179 0.85 -9.47 3.16
N ASP A 180 1.47 -8.60 2.35
CA ASP A 180 2.68 -7.90 2.75
C ASP A 180 2.33 -6.70 3.64
N ILE A 181 2.19 -6.97 4.94
CA ILE A 181 1.97 -5.92 5.95
C ILE A 181 3.31 -5.28 6.27
N ASN A 182 3.43 -3.98 5.99
CA ASN A 182 4.66 -3.26 6.27
C ASN A 182 4.66 -2.72 7.71
N GLY A 183 5.22 -3.52 8.63
CA GLY A 183 5.36 -3.15 10.04
C GLY A 183 6.19 -1.89 10.26
N TRP A 184 7.14 -1.56 9.36
CA TRP A 184 7.92 -0.33 9.45
C TRP A 184 7.07 0.92 9.24
N LEU A 185 6.06 0.87 8.36
CA LEU A 185 5.14 1.99 8.18
C LEU A 185 4.31 2.25 9.44
N ALA A 186 3.85 1.19 10.12
CA ALA A 186 3.14 1.33 11.38
C ALA A 186 4.03 1.97 12.46
N LEU A 187 5.29 1.53 12.56
CA LEU A 187 6.26 2.12 13.48
C LEU A 187 6.54 3.60 13.16
N CYS A 188 6.75 3.95 11.89
CA CYS A 188 6.89 5.34 11.46
C CYS A 188 5.66 6.17 11.84
N GLY A 189 4.45 5.61 11.66
CA GLY A 189 3.21 6.25 12.07
C GLY A 189 3.14 6.53 13.59
N LEU A 190 3.52 5.54 14.41
CA LEU A 190 3.59 5.70 15.86
C LEU A 190 4.62 6.77 16.27
N VAL A 191 5.78 6.81 15.62
CA VAL A 191 6.79 7.85 15.84
C VAL A 191 6.25 9.24 15.51
N LEU A 192 5.50 9.39 14.40
CA LEU A 192 4.87 10.67 14.06
C LEU A 192 3.80 11.09 15.07
N LEU A 193 3.03 10.14 15.61
CA LEU A 193 2.06 10.42 16.69
C LEU A 193 2.77 10.90 17.96
N ALA A 194 3.87 10.26 18.34
CA ALA A 194 4.68 10.70 19.48
C ALA A 194 5.28 12.11 19.27
N LEU A 195 5.76 12.40 18.05
CA LEU A 195 6.24 13.73 17.67
C LEU A 195 5.12 14.77 17.70
N ALA A 196 3.90 14.42 17.29
CA ALA A 196 2.76 15.32 17.34
C ALA A 196 2.47 15.78 18.79
N GLU A 197 2.52 14.86 19.76
CA GLU A 197 2.35 15.19 21.17
C GLU A 197 3.50 16.03 21.71
N ALA A 198 4.75 15.75 21.31
CA ALA A 198 5.90 16.58 21.67
C ALA A 198 5.76 18.03 21.15
N PHE A 199 5.26 18.20 19.92
CA PHE A 199 5.01 19.53 19.35
C PHE A 199 3.87 20.25 20.06
N ASN A 200 2.83 19.53 20.49
CA ASN A 200 1.73 20.08 21.27
C ASN A 200 2.20 20.60 22.63
N ILE A 201 3.02 19.82 23.33
CA ILE A 201 3.65 20.23 24.61
C ILE A 201 4.56 21.44 24.38
N GLY A 202 5.41 21.42 23.35
CA GLY A 202 6.31 22.53 23.01
C GLY A 202 5.56 23.84 22.72
N ARG A 203 4.40 23.75 22.06
CA ARG A 203 3.53 24.92 21.83
C ARG A 203 2.97 25.48 23.14
N ASN A 204 2.47 24.62 24.02
CA ASN A 204 1.92 25.07 25.31
C ASN A 204 3.00 25.77 26.15
N LEU A 205 4.23 25.24 26.17
CA LEU A 205 5.37 25.88 26.83
C LEU A 205 5.73 27.23 26.21
N LYS A 206 5.68 27.36 24.89
CA LYS A 206 5.89 28.65 24.20
C LYS A 206 4.82 29.67 24.60
N ALA A 207 3.54 29.27 24.60
CA ALA A 207 2.43 30.13 24.98
C ALA A 207 2.49 30.56 26.46
N GLU A 208 2.87 29.65 27.36
CA GLU A 208 3.09 29.96 28.79
C GLU A 208 4.28 30.90 28.99
N GLY A 209 5.39 30.69 28.27
CA GLY A 209 6.57 31.54 28.35
C GLY A 209 6.37 32.95 27.79
N GLU A 210 5.57 33.09 26.73
CA GLU A 210 5.19 34.38 26.14
C GLU A 210 4.14 35.12 26.99
N GLY A 211 3.33 34.43 27.79
CA GLY A 211 2.34 35.02 28.70
C GLY A 211 2.88 35.56 30.03
N ILE A 212 4.19 35.38 30.31
CA ILE A 212 4.86 35.86 31.52
C ILE A 212 5.54 37.23 31.31
N ILE A 213 5.55 37.75 30.07
CA ILE A 213 6.11 39.07 29.70
C ILE A 213 4.98 40.09 29.56
#